data_AF-A0A2R6A750-F1
#
_entry.id   AF-A0A2R6A750-F1
#
_cell.length_a   1.000
_cell.length_b   1.000
_cell.length_c   1.000
_cell.angle_alpha   90.00
_cell.angle_beta   90.00
_cell.angle_gamma   90.00
#
_symmetry.space_group_name_H-M   'P 1'
#
loop_
_entity.id
_entity.type
_entity.pdbx_description
1 polymer ?
#
loop_
_entity_poly.entity_id
_entity_poly.type
_entity_poly.pdbx_seq_one_letter_code
_entity_poly.pdbx_strand_id
1 'polypeptide(L)' 'GGLLLTEEMPSINKYFSTNEVVSFSDVIELKEKVKYYLENNSEMEEIRERAILRSYKEHSYLVRAKNLVENI' A
#
# COMPACT_ATOMS: atom_id res chain seq x y z
N GLY A 1 7.52 6.35 7.05
CA GLY A 1 7.01 5.17 6.32
C GLY A 1 7.82 4.99 5.04
N GLY A 2 7.73 3.84 4.39
CA GLY A 2 8.39 3.55 3.10
C GLY A 2 7.38 2.94 2.12
N LEU A 3 7.86 2.51 0.94
CA LEU A 3 7.06 1.70 0.01
C LEU A 3 6.69 0.36 0.68
N LEU A 4 5.42 -0.04 0.56
CA LEU A 4 5.00 -1.40 0.87
C LEU A 4 5.12 -2.26 -0.38
N LEU A 5 6.08 -3.18 -0.36
CA LEU A 5 6.24 -4.27 -1.33
C LEU A 5 5.85 -5.58 -0.65
N THR A 6 4.81 -6.24 -1.13
CA THR A 6 4.22 -7.41 -0.45
C THR A 6 3.82 -8.49 -1.45
N GLU A 7 3.53 -9.69 -0.99
CA GLU A 7 3.08 -10.77 -1.87
C GLU A 7 1.68 -10.44 -2.43
N GLU A 8 1.38 -10.88 -3.66
CA GLU A 8 0.07 -10.73 -4.28
C GLU A 8 -0.99 -11.46 -3.45
N MET A 9 -1.85 -10.69 -2.77
CA MET A 9 -2.94 -11.21 -1.97
C MET A 9 -4.25 -10.55 -2.40
N PRO A 10 -5.27 -11.30 -2.85
CA PRO A 10 -6.54 -10.71 -3.28
C PRO A 10 -7.22 -9.81 -2.23
N SER A 11 -6.93 -10.04 -0.94
CA SER A 11 -7.44 -9.21 0.16
C SER A 11 -6.87 -7.79 0.20
N ILE A 12 -5.65 -7.54 -0.31
CA ILE A 12 -5.04 -6.20 -0.25
C ILE A 12 -5.83 -5.20 -1.11
N ASN A 13 -6.38 -5.67 -2.23
CA ASN A 13 -7.18 -4.89 -3.16
C ASN A 13 -8.51 -4.37 -2.56
N LYS A 14 -8.90 -4.87 -1.38
CA LYS A 14 -10.04 -4.34 -0.62
C LYS A 14 -9.71 -3.05 0.13
N TYR A 15 -8.43 -2.78 0.37
CA TYR A 15 -7.95 -1.69 1.22
C TYR A 15 -7.13 -0.67 0.45
N PHE A 16 -6.33 -1.15 -0.52
CA PHE A 16 -5.42 -0.34 -1.31
C PHE A 16 -5.51 -0.72 -2.78
N SER A 17 -5.25 0.24 -3.67
CA SER A 17 -5.05 -0.04 -5.10
C SER A 17 -3.59 -0.28 -5.45
N THR A 18 -3.33 -0.78 -6.66
CA THR A 18 -1.99 -1.09 -7.16
C THR A 18 -1.06 0.12 -7.31
N ASN A 19 -1.61 1.34 -7.25
CA ASN A 19 -0.83 2.59 -7.22
C ASN A 19 -0.51 3.08 -5.79
N GLU A 20 -0.98 2.37 -4.75
CA GLU A 20 -0.75 2.65 -3.33
C GLU A 20 0.10 1.55 -2.68
N VAL A 21 -0.02 0.31 -3.14
CA VAL A 21 0.78 -0.83 -2.67
C VAL A 21 1.27 -1.63 -3.87
N VAL A 22 2.52 -2.08 -3.82
CA VAL A 22 3.11 -2.91 -4.86
C VAL A 22 3.09 -4.37 -4.40
N SER A 23 2.56 -5.25 -5.24
CA SER A 23 2.58 -6.69 -5.02
C SER A 23 3.71 -7.39 -5.80
N PHE A 24 4.03 -8.64 -5.48
CA PHE A 24 4.83 -9.54 -6.31
C PHE A 24 4.25 -10.96 -6.23
N SER A 25 4.39 -11.73 -7.29
CA SER A 25 3.85 -13.10 -7.41
C SER A 25 4.90 -14.17 -7.12
N ASP A 26 6.18 -13.84 -7.25
CA ASP A 26 7.29 -14.76 -6.99
C ASP A 26 8.59 -14.04 -6.58
N VAL A 27 9.61 -14.83 -6.26
CA VAL A 27 10.91 -14.34 -5.79
C VAL A 27 11.74 -13.65 -6.88
N ILE A 28 11.52 -13.96 -8.16
CA ILE A 28 12.20 -13.30 -9.27
C ILE A 28 11.64 -11.89 -9.43
N GLU A 29 10.31 -11.77 -9.50
CA GLU A 29 9.63 -10.48 -9.59
C GLU A 29 9.93 -9.59 -8.38
N LEU A 30 9.99 -10.15 -7.17
CA LEU A 30 10.41 -9.42 -5.97
C LEU A 30 11.79 -8.77 -6.16
N LYS A 31 12.79 -9.52 -6.65
CA LYS A 31 14.14 -9.01 -6.86
C LYS A 31 14.16 -7.90 -7.92
N GLU A 32 13.43 -8.09 -9.01
CA GLU A 32 13.31 -7.11 -10.08
C GLU A 32 12.69 -5.81 -9.58
N LYS A 33 11.58 -5.90 -8.83
CA LYS A 33 10.89 -4.73 -8.26
C LYS A 33 11.73 -4.00 -7.22
N VAL A 34 12.46 -4.72 -6.35
CA VAL A 34 13.38 -4.08 -5.40
C VAL A 34 14.43 -3.27 -6.15
N LYS A 35 15.07 -3.85 -7.17
CA LYS A 35 16.06 -3.13 -7.97
C LYS A 35 15.44 -1.92 -8.68
N TYR A 36 14.28 -2.12 -9.31
CA TYR A 36 13.58 -1.08 -10.05
C TYR A 36 13.25 0.14 -9.17
N TYR A 37 12.65 -0.04 -8.01
CA TYR A 37 12.25 1.09 -7.16
C TYR A 37 13.44 1.78 -6.47
N LEU A 38 14.55 1.08 -6.25
CA LEU A 38 15.79 1.71 -5.78
C LEU A 38 16.43 2.61 -6.85
N GLU A 39 16.28 2.24 -8.13
CA GLU A 39 16.74 3.04 -9.27
C GLU A 39 15.74 4.17 -9.64
N ASN A 40 14.46 4.04 -9.27
CA ASN A 40 13.37 4.96 -9.58
C ASN A 40 12.74 5.58 -8.32
N ASN A 41 13.56 6.27 -7.53
CA ASN A 41 13.14 6.84 -6.24
C ASN A 41 11.90 7.75 -6.33
N SER A 42 11.73 8.53 -7.40
CA SER A 42 10.58 9.44 -7.53
C SER A 42 9.25 8.69 -7.56
N GLU A 43 9.15 7.63 -8.35
CA GLU A 43 7.94 6.81 -8.43
C GLU A 43 7.67 6.09 -7.11
N MET A 44 8.73 5.56 -6.47
CA MET A 44 8.63 4.95 -5.15
C MET A 44 8.03 5.93 -4.12
N GLU A 45 8.50 7.17 -4.12
CA GLU A 45 8.01 8.22 -3.23
C GLU A 45 6.55 8.60 -3.52
N GLU A 46 6.17 8.69 -4.79
CA GLU A 46 4.77 8.95 -5.17
C GLU A 46 3.81 7.85 -4.69
N ILE A 47 4.19 6.57 -4.83
CA ILE A 47 3.40 5.44 -4.33
C ILE A 47 3.28 5.52 -2.81
N ARG A 48 4.41 5.77 -2.12
CA ARG A 48 4.45 5.93 -0.66
C ARG A 48 3.51 7.03 -0.19
N GLU A 49 3.51 8.18 -0.85
CA GLU A 49 2.66 9.32 -0.47
C GLU A 49 1.17 8.98 -0.61
N ARG A 50 0.76 8.35 -1.72
CA ARG A 50 -0.62 7.90 -1.90
C ARG A 50 -1.06 6.90 -0.83
N ALA A 51 -0.21 5.93 -0.51
CA ALA A 51 -0.47 4.93 0.53
C ALA A 51 -0.68 5.58 1.92
N ILE A 52 0.14 6.59 2.24
CA ILE A 52 0.06 7.34 3.49
C ILE A 52 -1.24 8.14 3.57
N LEU A 53 -1.59 8.86 2.49
CA LEU A 53 -2.83 9.63 2.42
C LEU A 53 -4.05 8.72 2.57
N ARG A 54 -4.07 7.57 1.87
CA ARG A 54 -5.10 6.54 2.02
C ARG A 54 -5.22 6.05 3.45
N SER A 55 -4.08 5.75 4.09
CA SER A 55 -4.03 5.24 5.45
C SER A 55 -4.59 6.23 6.48
N TYR A 56 -4.25 7.52 6.36
CA TYR A 56 -4.80 8.54 7.25
C TYR A 56 -6.30 8.75 7.04
N LYS A 57 -6.73 8.73 5.78
CA LYS A 57 -8.14 8.93 5.41
C LYS A 57 -9.05 7.82 5.94
N GLU A 58 -8.61 6.56 5.88
CA GLU A 58 -9.52 5.41 6.06
C GLU A 58 -9.11 4.41 7.14
N HIS A 59 -7.84 4.42 7.54
CA HIS A 59 -7.27 3.36 8.37
C HIS A 59 -6.71 3.84 9.71
N SER A 60 -6.97 5.09 10.08
CA SER A 60 -6.73 5.54 11.45
C SER A 60 -7.71 4.87 12.43
N TYR A 61 -7.27 4.65 13.67
CA TYR A 61 -8.14 4.13 14.73
C TYR A 61 -9.38 5.00 14.93
N LEU A 62 -9.25 6.32 14.81
CA LEU A 62 -10.36 7.26 14.93
C LEU A 62 -11.42 7.02 13.86
N VAL A 63 -11.03 6.89 12.59
CA VAL A 63 -11.97 6.64 11.49
C VAL A 63 -12.64 5.27 11.67
N ARG A 64 -11.88 4.24 12.04
CA ARG A 64 -12.43 2.90 12.28
C ARG A 64 -13.41 2.88 13.46
N ALA A 65 -13.11 3.58 14.55
CA ALA A 65 -14.00 3.67 15.71
C ALA A 65 -15.32 4.38 15.35
N LYS A 66 -15.27 5.46 14.56
CA LYS A 66 -16.48 6.14 14.07
C LYS A 66 -17.34 5.20 13.22
N ASN A 67 -16.72 4.51 12.26
CA ASN A 67 -17.42 3.55 11.41
C ASN A 67 -18.06 2.41 12.22
N LEU A 68 -17.42 1.94 13.31
CA LEU A 68 -18.01 0.91 14.16
C LEU A 68 -19.28 1.40 14.87
N VAL A 69 -19.29 2.64 15.37
CA VAL A 69 -20.45 3.20 16.08
C VAL A 69 -21.60 3.52 15.12
N GLU A 70 -21.30 4.01 13.91
CA GLU A 70 -22.32 4.38 12.91
C GLU A 70 -23.00 3.16 12.26
N ASN A 71 -22.40 1.97 12.33
CA ASN A 71 -22.93 0.73 11.76
C ASN A 71 -23.53 -0.23 12.82
N ILE A 72 -23.81 0.27 14.03
CA ILE A 72 -24.59 -0.42 15.08
C ILE A 72 -26.01 0.14 15.07
#